data_AF-W9CKD5-F1
#
_entry.id   AF-W9CKD5-F1
#
_cell.length_a   1.000
_cell.length_b   1.000
_cell.length_c   1.000
_cell.angle_alpha   90.00
_cell.angle_beta   90.00
_cell.angle_gamma   90.00
#
_symmetry.space_group_name_H-M   'P 1'
#
loop_
_entity.id
_entity.type
_entity.pdbx_description
1 polymer ?
#
loop_
_entity_poly.entity_id
_entity_poly.type
_entity_poly.pdbx_seq_one_letter_code
_entity_poly.pdbx_strand_id
1 'polypeptide(L)'
;MRNYLYGRGFAVYATPTGSEDVGSRKTVALPDSTFGKGKTRVERAPDQEKTIRNPSGIRKLNLQKVESELLSPELSTKLLSDLIPSCIEFYETPISIATLPVKKLSPSLASSSSVSAAAISIAKPEKVSIYGSVSTTDIAVKMKTILAQDSEGKRIVFGPENIKFVQETDEQDRVKHLGTFEVDIQLKGFPDSVRKAIRINAQN
;
A
#
# COMPACT_ATOMS: atom_id res chain seq x y z
N MET A 1 38.17 -2.31 -2.42
CA MET A 1 38.30 -3.76 -2.16
C MET A 1 37.52 -4.17 -0.89
N ARG A 2 38.02 -3.97 0.34
CA ARG A 2 37.40 -4.44 1.60
C ARG A 2 35.93 -4.03 1.82
N ASN A 3 35.62 -2.73 1.75
CA ASN A 3 34.30 -2.23 2.19
C ASN A 3 33.21 -2.39 1.11
N TYR A 4 33.57 -2.32 -0.16
CA TYR A 4 32.58 -2.28 -1.26
C TYR A 4 32.51 -3.56 -2.09
N LEU A 5 33.66 -4.20 -2.36
CA LEU A 5 33.71 -5.41 -3.19
C LEU A 5 33.57 -6.66 -2.32
N TYR A 6 34.40 -6.78 -1.28
CA TYR A 6 34.37 -7.93 -0.38
C TYR A 6 33.11 -7.95 0.47
N GLY A 7 32.73 -6.82 1.08
CA GLY A 7 31.51 -6.73 1.90
C GLY A 7 30.21 -7.05 1.16
N ARG A 8 30.18 -6.92 -0.17
CA ARG A 8 29.04 -7.29 -1.03
C ARG A 8 29.22 -8.64 -1.74
N GLY A 9 30.31 -9.36 -1.48
CA GLY A 9 30.60 -10.66 -2.10
C GLY A 9 31.02 -10.60 -3.58
N PHE A 10 31.36 -9.42 -4.11
CA PHE A 10 31.80 -9.28 -5.51
C PHE A 10 33.27 -9.64 -5.73
N ALA A 11 34.07 -9.71 -4.67
CA ALA A 11 35.48 -10.11 -4.74
C ALA A 11 35.91 -10.81 -3.45
N VAL A 12 36.91 -11.69 -3.56
CA VAL A 12 37.55 -12.38 -2.43
C VAL A 12 39.04 -12.03 -2.41
N TYR A 13 39.65 -12.06 -1.22
CA TYR A 13 41.10 -11.89 -1.10
C TYR A 13 41.82 -13.07 -1.74
N ALA A 14 42.77 -12.77 -2.62
CA ALA A 14 43.68 -13.77 -3.15
C ALA A 14 44.59 -14.27 -2.02
N THR A 15 44.31 -15.48 -1.52
CA THR A 15 45.17 -16.18 -0.56
C THR A 15 46.00 -17.22 -1.31
N PRO A 16 47.24 -17.50 -0.85
CA PRO A 16 48.11 -18.46 -1.52
C PRO A 16 47.47 -19.85 -1.65
N THR A 17 46.69 -20.28 -0.66
CA THR A 17 45.97 -21.56 -0.66
C THR A 17 44.80 -21.58 -1.65
N GLY A 18 44.02 -20.50 -1.76
CA GLY A 18 42.89 -20.43 -2.70
C GLY A 18 43.29 -20.22 -4.17
N SER A 19 44.56 -19.90 -4.44
CA SER A 19 45.05 -19.67 -5.81
C SER A 19 45.29 -20.96 -6.61
N GLU A 20 45.52 -22.09 -5.92
CA GLU A 20 45.67 -23.41 -6.55
C GLU A 20 44.33 -23.95 -7.06
N ASP A 21 43.25 -23.74 -6.30
CA ASP A 21 41.89 -24.17 -6.64
C ASP A 21 41.32 -23.48 -7.90
N VAL A 22 41.81 -22.28 -8.22
CA VAL A 22 41.30 -21.46 -9.33
C VAL A 22 42.11 -21.70 -10.63
N GLY A 23 43.12 -22.58 -10.62
CA GLY A 23 43.89 -22.95 -11.82
C GLY A 23 44.55 -21.76 -12.55
N SER A 24 44.68 -20.62 -11.87
CA SER A 24 45.11 -19.36 -12.47
C SER A 24 46.61 -19.22 -12.32
N ARG A 25 47.30 -19.05 -13.46
CA ARG A 25 48.73 -18.68 -13.48
C ARG A 25 48.88 -17.36 -12.71
N LYS A 26 49.95 -17.26 -11.91
CA LYS A 26 50.25 -16.14 -10.98
C LYS A 26 50.56 -14.81 -11.67
N THR A 27 49.76 -14.40 -12.65
CA THR A 27 49.90 -13.12 -13.34
C THR A 27 48.82 -12.19 -12.80
N VAL A 28 49.22 -11.28 -11.92
CA VAL A 28 48.35 -10.17 -11.49
C VAL A 28 48.20 -9.23 -12.69
N ALA A 29 47.03 -9.27 -13.35
CA ALA A 29 46.71 -8.35 -14.41
C ALA A 29 46.51 -6.93 -13.85
N LEU A 30 46.97 -5.92 -14.60
CA LEU A 30 46.74 -4.52 -14.24
C LEU A 30 45.25 -4.16 -14.38
N PRO A 31 44.72 -3.24 -13.55
CA PRO A 31 43.35 -2.77 -13.69
C PRO A 31 43.15 -2.07 -15.04
N ASP A 32 42.18 -2.53 -15.82
CA ASP A 32 41.77 -1.86 -17.05
C ASP A 32 40.82 -0.70 -16.74
N SER A 33 41.28 0.54 -16.93
CA SER A 33 40.47 1.74 -16.70
C SER A 33 39.45 2.01 -17.81
N THR A 34 39.54 1.34 -18.97
CA THR A 34 38.61 1.49 -20.10
C THR A 34 37.39 0.56 -19.98
N PHE A 35 37.46 -0.43 -19.09
CA PHE A 35 36.38 -1.36 -18.79
C PHE A 35 35.10 -0.62 -18.36
N GLY A 36 34.02 -0.80 -19.12
CA GLY A 36 32.71 -0.17 -18.88
C GLY A 36 32.56 1.28 -19.36
N LYS A 37 33.61 1.90 -19.94
CA LYS A 37 33.53 3.29 -20.48
C LYS A 37 33.14 3.36 -21.95
N GLY A 38 33.03 2.22 -22.64
CA GLY A 38 32.50 2.14 -24.00
C GLY A 38 30.99 1.93 -24.00
N LYS A 39 30.22 2.88 -24.54
CA LYS A 39 28.94 2.56 -25.19
C LYS A 39 29.22 1.88 -26.53
N THR A 40 29.90 0.73 -26.51
CA THR A 40 29.89 -0.15 -27.68
C THR A 40 28.51 -0.78 -27.71
N ARG A 41 27.67 -0.27 -28.61
CA ARG A 41 26.48 -0.95 -29.11
C ARG A 41 26.93 -2.36 -29.48
N VAL A 42 26.58 -3.33 -28.64
CA VAL A 42 26.68 -4.74 -28.97
C VAL A 42 25.70 -4.95 -30.11
N GLU A 43 26.20 -4.89 -31.35
CA GLU A 43 25.51 -5.54 -32.45
C GLU A 43 25.43 -7.02 -32.06
N ARG A 44 24.20 -7.50 -31.88
CA ARG A 44 23.92 -8.92 -31.76
C ARG A 44 24.40 -9.58 -33.06
N ALA A 45 25.55 -10.23 -33.00
CA ALA A 45 25.87 -11.28 -33.95
C ALA A 45 24.91 -12.46 -33.68
N PRO A 46 24.34 -13.09 -34.72
CA PRO A 46 23.43 -14.22 -34.55
C PRO A 46 24.14 -15.43 -33.96
N ASP A 47 23.34 -16.20 -33.23
CA ASP A 47 23.70 -17.28 -32.32
C ASP A 47 24.64 -18.34 -32.93
N GLN A 48 25.72 -18.65 -32.21
CA GLN A 48 26.35 -19.97 -32.28
C GLN A 48 26.34 -20.60 -30.90
N GLU A 49 25.46 -21.59 -30.80
CA GLU A 49 25.22 -22.48 -29.70
C GLU A 49 26.52 -23.24 -29.34
N LYS A 50 27.10 -22.93 -28.16
CA LYS A 50 28.04 -23.83 -27.49
C LYS A 50 27.63 -23.98 -26.04
N THR A 51 27.02 -25.12 -25.76
CA THR A 51 26.81 -25.69 -24.43
C THR A 51 28.13 -25.75 -23.68
N ILE A 52 28.27 -24.95 -22.62
CA ILE A 52 29.25 -25.18 -21.56
C ILE A 52 28.48 -25.23 -20.25
N ARG A 53 28.34 -26.44 -19.71
CA ARG A 53 27.82 -26.72 -18.37
C ARG A 53 28.81 -26.19 -17.34
N ASN A 54 28.43 -25.16 -16.59
CA ASN A 54 29.14 -24.74 -15.37
C ASN A 54 28.32 -25.18 -14.14
N PRO A 55 28.91 -25.94 -13.19
CA PRO A 55 28.27 -26.29 -11.94
C PRO A 55 28.59 -25.23 -10.88
N SER A 56 27.81 -24.15 -10.85
CA SER A 56 27.89 -23.17 -9.77
C SER A 56 26.50 -22.93 -9.21
N GLY A 57 26.27 -23.47 -8.02
CA GLY A 57 25.03 -23.47 -7.26
C GLY A 57 24.54 -22.09 -6.86
N ILE A 58 24.11 -21.30 -7.84
CA ILE A 58 23.25 -20.16 -7.62
C ILE A 58 21.83 -20.72 -7.70
N ARG A 59 21.18 -20.85 -6.54
CA ARG A 59 19.72 -21.03 -6.47
C ARG A 59 19.11 -19.85 -7.21
N LYS A 60 18.86 -20.00 -8.51
CA LYS A 60 17.90 -19.16 -9.23
C LYS A 60 16.64 -19.29 -8.40
N LEU A 61 16.32 -18.24 -7.64
CA LEU A 61 14.97 -18.08 -7.13
C LEU A 61 14.12 -18.18 -8.38
N ASN A 62 13.43 -19.30 -8.48
CA ASN A 62 12.47 -19.59 -9.51
C ASN A 62 11.35 -18.59 -9.21
N LEU A 63 11.53 -17.34 -9.69
CA LEU A 63 10.44 -16.42 -9.92
C LEU A 63 9.63 -17.12 -10.99
N GLN A 64 8.83 -18.10 -10.56
CA GLN A 64 7.67 -18.51 -11.30
C GLN A 64 6.96 -17.20 -11.56
N LYS A 65 7.06 -16.76 -12.80
CA LYS A 65 6.18 -15.79 -13.40
C LYS A 65 4.82 -16.46 -13.24
N VAL A 66 4.20 -16.26 -12.08
CA VAL A 66 2.81 -16.61 -11.83
C VAL A 66 2.12 -15.67 -12.78
N GLU A 67 1.90 -16.15 -14.00
CA GLU A 67 0.88 -15.66 -14.89
C GLU A 67 -0.41 -15.94 -14.13
N SER A 68 -0.68 -15.10 -13.13
CA SER A 68 -1.99 -14.97 -12.55
C SER A 68 -2.83 -14.60 -13.74
N GLU A 69 -3.59 -15.56 -14.27
CA GLU A 69 -4.67 -15.30 -15.22
C GLU A 69 -5.47 -14.16 -14.61
N LEU A 70 -5.18 -12.95 -15.09
CA LEU A 70 -5.83 -11.74 -14.62
C LEU A 70 -7.27 -11.92 -15.03
N LEU A 71 -8.16 -11.99 -14.04
CA LEU A 71 -9.59 -12.05 -14.30
C LEU A 71 -9.96 -10.86 -15.18
N SER A 72 -10.91 -11.08 -16.11
CA SER A 72 -11.47 -9.97 -16.88
C SER A 72 -11.94 -8.86 -15.91
N PRO A 73 -11.72 -7.58 -16.22
CA PRO A 73 -12.16 -6.48 -15.36
C PRO A 73 -13.65 -6.56 -15.01
N GLU A 74 -14.49 -6.99 -15.95
CA GLU A 74 -15.94 -7.22 -15.77
C GLU A 74 -16.25 -8.30 -14.74
N LEU A 75 -15.51 -9.41 -14.78
CA LEU A 75 -15.69 -10.49 -13.80
C LEU A 75 -15.19 -10.06 -12.43
N SER A 76 -14.12 -9.28 -12.38
CA SER A 76 -13.56 -8.77 -11.14
C SER A 76 -14.53 -7.83 -10.43
N THR A 77 -15.21 -6.92 -11.15
CA THR A 77 -16.19 -6.01 -10.54
C THR A 77 -17.43 -6.74 -10.06
N LYS A 78 -17.90 -7.75 -10.78
CA LYS A 78 -18.98 -8.63 -10.32
C LYS A 78 -18.60 -9.39 -9.05
N LEU A 79 -17.39 -9.94 -8.99
CA LEU A 79 -16.90 -10.58 -7.77
C LEU A 79 -16.77 -9.58 -6.61
N LEU A 80 -16.34 -8.35 -6.87
CA LEU A 80 -16.32 -7.31 -5.82
C LEU A 80 -17.73 -6.98 -5.31
N SER A 81 -18.75 -6.95 -6.17
CA SER A 81 -20.12 -6.70 -5.71
C SER A 81 -20.63 -7.84 -4.84
N ASP A 82 -20.32 -9.08 -5.21
CA ASP A 82 -20.87 -10.30 -4.63
C ASP A 82 -20.16 -10.71 -3.34
N LEU A 83 -18.82 -10.65 -3.33
CA LEU A 83 -17.99 -11.15 -2.21
C LEU A 83 -17.85 -10.13 -1.08
N ILE A 84 -17.85 -8.83 -1.39
CA ILE A 84 -17.68 -7.79 -0.36
C ILE A 84 -19.04 -7.45 0.24
N PRO A 85 -19.18 -7.51 1.58
CA PRO A 85 -20.40 -7.09 2.27
C PRO A 85 -20.80 -5.66 1.89
N SER A 86 -22.11 -5.40 1.85
CA SER A 86 -22.64 -4.06 1.58
C SER A 86 -22.18 -3.02 2.62
N CYS A 87 -21.90 -3.47 3.84
CA CYS A 87 -21.37 -2.65 4.93
C CYS A 87 -20.15 -3.29 5.59
N ILE A 88 -19.05 -2.55 5.64
CA ILE A 88 -17.78 -2.97 6.27
C ILE A 88 -17.64 -2.23 7.59
N GLU A 89 -17.53 -2.97 8.69
CA GLU A 89 -17.45 -2.39 10.03
C GLU A 89 -16.00 -2.21 10.49
N PHE A 90 -15.67 -1.10 11.13
CA PHE A 90 -14.41 -0.81 11.81
C PHE A 90 -14.70 -0.49 13.27
N TYR A 91 -13.80 -0.86 14.16
CA TYR A 91 -13.92 -0.63 15.60
C TYR A 91 -12.71 0.17 16.04
N GLU A 92 -12.92 1.43 16.42
CA GLU A 92 -11.86 2.37 16.78
C GLU A 92 -12.15 2.99 18.15
N THR A 93 -11.12 3.34 18.91
CA THR A 93 -11.30 3.97 20.22
C THR A 93 -11.72 5.43 20.06
N PRO A 94 -12.88 5.86 20.58
CA PRO A 94 -13.32 7.24 20.50
C PRO A 94 -12.52 8.14 21.43
N ILE A 95 -12.19 9.35 20.96
CA ILE A 95 -11.69 10.43 21.81
C ILE A 95 -12.91 11.12 22.40
N SER A 96 -13.23 10.82 23.66
CA SER A 96 -14.15 11.66 24.42
C SER A 96 -13.41 12.95 24.78
N ILE A 97 -13.48 13.96 23.91
CA ILE A 97 -13.17 15.31 24.36
C ILE A 97 -14.32 15.66 25.30
N ALA A 98 -14.09 15.54 26.60
CA ALA A 98 -14.96 16.13 27.60
C ALA A 98 -14.96 17.63 27.32
N THR A 99 -15.94 18.10 26.54
CA THR A 99 -16.24 19.51 26.37
C THR A 99 -16.61 20.01 27.75
N LEU A 100 -15.60 20.49 28.49
CA LEU A 100 -15.82 21.33 29.66
C LEU A 100 -16.80 22.40 29.18
N PRO A 101 -18.01 22.51 29.78
CA PRO A 101 -18.95 23.51 29.36
C PRO A 101 -18.27 24.84 29.62
N VAL A 102 -17.92 25.58 28.56
CA VAL A 102 -17.44 26.96 28.69
C VAL A 102 -18.64 27.82 29.08
N LYS A 103 -19.10 27.67 30.33
CA LYS A 103 -19.86 28.71 31.02
C LYS A 103 -18.84 29.68 31.59
N LYS A 104 -18.44 30.64 30.76
CA LYS A 104 -18.03 31.95 31.28
C LYS A 104 -19.13 32.94 30.91
N LEU A 105 -20.28 32.78 31.57
CA LEU A 105 -21.23 33.88 31.67
C LEU A 105 -20.65 34.84 32.71
N SER A 106 -20.23 36.01 32.25
CA SER A 106 -19.92 37.13 33.13
C SER A 106 -21.17 37.45 33.96
N PRO A 107 -21.08 37.71 35.27
CA PRO A 107 -22.25 37.98 36.13
C PRO A 107 -23.00 39.29 35.80
N SER A 108 -22.66 39.97 34.72
CA SER A 108 -23.02 41.37 34.45
C SER A 108 -23.89 41.59 33.22
N LEU A 109 -24.55 40.56 32.68
CA LEU A 109 -25.55 40.73 31.63
C LEU A 109 -26.96 40.76 32.26
N ALA A 110 -27.54 41.96 32.29
CA ALA A 110 -28.88 42.25 32.80
C ALA A 110 -29.96 41.46 32.04
N SER A 111 -30.96 40.98 32.77
CA SER A 111 -32.03 40.06 32.33
C SER A 111 -33.06 40.61 31.33
N SER A 112 -32.71 41.62 30.52
CA SER A 112 -33.66 42.27 29.60
C SER A 112 -33.12 42.45 28.17
N SER A 113 -32.64 41.36 27.54
CA SER A 113 -32.45 41.35 26.09
C SER A 113 -33.26 40.22 25.45
N SER A 114 -34.44 40.58 24.98
CA SER A 114 -35.33 39.76 24.17
C SER A 114 -34.83 39.68 22.72
N VAL A 115 -33.63 39.16 22.46
CA VAL A 115 -33.19 38.83 21.10
C VAL A 115 -32.16 37.68 21.15
N SER A 116 -32.59 36.44 20.95
CA SER A 116 -31.87 35.38 20.20
C SER A 116 -32.57 34.04 20.35
N ALA A 117 -33.76 33.92 19.77
CA ALA A 117 -34.37 32.61 19.46
C ALA A 117 -33.95 32.10 18.06
N ALA A 118 -33.06 32.81 17.36
CA ALA A 118 -32.67 32.52 15.97
C ALA A 118 -31.20 32.07 15.82
N ALA A 119 -30.55 31.67 16.91
CA ALA A 119 -29.27 30.98 16.87
C ALA A 119 -29.45 29.52 17.28
N ILE A 120 -30.45 28.84 16.70
CA ILE A 120 -30.32 27.40 16.47
C ILE A 120 -29.29 27.31 15.34
N SER A 121 -28.02 27.44 15.69
CA SER A 121 -26.96 26.86 14.88
C SER A 121 -27.40 25.43 14.68
N ILE A 122 -27.77 25.08 13.45
CA ILE A 122 -27.98 23.71 13.00
C ILE A 122 -26.71 22.99 13.42
N ALA A 123 -26.79 22.35 14.58
CA ALA A 123 -25.67 21.66 15.17
C ALA A 123 -25.37 20.55 14.19
N LYS A 124 -24.31 20.73 13.40
CA LYS A 124 -23.71 19.63 12.65
C LYS A 124 -23.58 18.49 13.67
N PRO A 125 -24.05 17.27 13.35
CA PRO A 125 -24.03 16.16 14.30
C PRO A 125 -22.64 16.10 14.91
N GLU A 126 -22.57 16.10 16.24
CA GLU A 126 -21.32 16.12 16.99
C GLU A 126 -20.49 14.91 16.55
N LYS A 127 -19.55 15.15 15.65
CA LYS A 127 -18.71 14.11 15.07
C LYS A 127 -17.77 13.65 16.17
N VAL A 128 -18.02 12.46 16.72
CA VAL A 128 -17.16 11.87 17.74
C VAL A 128 -15.84 11.50 17.08
N SER A 129 -14.78 12.23 17.40
CA SER A 129 -13.45 11.96 16.86
C SER A 129 -12.91 10.61 17.34
N ILE A 130 -12.19 9.90 16.49
CA ILE A 130 -11.49 8.66 16.84
C ILE A 130 -10.01 8.90 17.12
N TYR A 131 -9.41 8.02 17.91
CA TYR A 131 -7.97 7.98 18.09
C TYR A 131 -7.32 7.38 16.85
N GLY A 132 -6.61 8.19 16.08
CA GLY A 132 -6.01 7.79 14.81
C GLY A 132 -6.86 8.18 13.60
N SER A 133 -6.85 7.36 12.56
CA SER A 133 -7.61 7.58 11.33
C SER A 133 -7.81 6.28 10.57
N VAL A 134 -9.01 6.07 10.02
CA VAL A 134 -9.28 4.99 9.07
C VAL A 134 -8.95 5.50 7.67
N SER A 135 -7.91 4.95 7.05
CA SER A 135 -7.45 5.36 5.72
C SER A 135 -7.95 4.43 4.61
N THR A 136 -7.87 4.87 3.35
CA THR A 136 -8.09 4.01 2.17
C THR A 136 -7.19 2.77 2.18
N THR A 137 -6.01 2.83 2.80
CA THR A 137 -5.12 1.68 2.95
C THR A 137 -5.68 0.64 3.90
N ASP A 138 -6.23 1.06 5.04
CA ASP A 138 -6.84 0.15 6.02
C ASP A 138 -8.08 -0.53 5.44
N ILE A 139 -8.87 0.24 4.67
CA ILE A 139 -10.01 -0.27 3.91
C ILE A 139 -9.54 -1.30 2.89
N ALA A 140 -8.49 -1.01 2.13
CA ALA A 140 -7.94 -1.94 1.15
C ALA A 140 -7.44 -3.24 1.78
N VAL A 141 -6.76 -3.17 2.93
CA VAL A 141 -6.30 -4.34 3.68
C VAL A 141 -7.49 -5.19 4.12
N LYS A 142 -8.50 -4.57 4.73
CA LYS A 142 -9.68 -5.30 5.24
C LYS A 142 -10.45 -5.98 4.11
N MET A 143 -10.65 -5.28 3.00
CA MET A 143 -11.30 -5.84 1.80
C MET A 143 -10.48 -6.99 1.20
N LYS A 144 -9.15 -6.87 1.15
CA LYS A 144 -8.28 -7.97 0.73
C LYS A 144 -8.41 -9.19 1.63
N THR A 145 -8.53 -9.00 2.94
CA THR A 145 -8.75 -10.11 3.87
C THR A 145 -10.05 -10.86 3.59
N ILE A 146 -11.12 -10.12 3.24
CA ILE A 146 -12.41 -10.71 2.86
C ILE A 146 -12.27 -11.47 1.53
N LEU A 147 -11.71 -10.83 0.50
CA LEU A 147 -11.49 -11.43 -0.82
C LEU A 147 -10.53 -12.63 -0.77
N ALA A 148 -9.65 -12.69 0.23
CA ALA A 148 -8.75 -13.81 0.46
C ALA A 148 -9.44 -15.05 1.04
N GLN A 149 -10.74 -15.01 1.33
CA GLN A 149 -11.49 -16.21 1.70
C GLN A 149 -11.84 -17.04 0.45
N ASP A 150 -12.08 -16.38 -0.68
CA ASP A 150 -12.46 -17.03 -1.94
C ASP A 150 -11.28 -17.30 -2.87
N SER A 151 -11.42 -18.34 -3.69
CA SER A 151 -10.39 -18.75 -4.66
C SER A 151 -10.25 -17.76 -5.82
N GLU A 152 -11.36 -17.18 -6.28
CA GLU A 152 -11.39 -16.18 -7.35
C GLU A 152 -11.06 -14.78 -6.81
N GLY A 153 -11.54 -14.44 -5.61
CA GLY A 153 -11.27 -13.16 -4.96
C GLY A 153 -9.78 -12.88 -4.74
N LYS A 154 -8.99 -13.91 -4.41
CA LYS A 154 -7.52 -13.83 -4.29
C LYS A 154 -6.81 -13.36 -5.56
N ARG A 155 -7.41 -13.56 -6.73
CA ARG A 155 -6.81 -13.20 -8.02
C ARG A 155 -6.97 -11.71 -8.33
N ILE A 156 -7.87 -11.02 -7.63
CA ILE A 156 -8.17 -9.61 -7.87
C ILE A 156 -7.04 -8.75 -7.30
N VAL A 157 -6.40 -7.96 -8.18
CA VAL A 157 -5.39 -6.98 -7.78
C VAL A 157 -6.10 -5.73 -7.26
N PHE A 158 -6.16 -5.63 -5.93
CA PHE A 158 -6.80 -4.52 -5.23
C PHE A 158 -5.77 -3.61 -4.56
N GLY A 159 -6.04 -2.31 -4.46
CA GLY A 159 -5.12 -1.33 -3.88
C GLY A 159 -5.85 -0.08 -3.38
N PRO A 160 -5.20 0.75 -2.55
CA PRO A 160 -5.80 1.97 -2.02
C PRO A 160 -6.14 3.00 -3.11
N GLU A 161 -5.45 2.96 -4.26
CA GLU A 161 -5.71 3.86 -5.38
C GLU A 161 -7.05 3.62 -6.08
N ASN A 162 -7.66 2.45 -5.84
CA ASN A 162 -8.95 2.06 -6.40
C ASN A 162 -10.13 2.50 -5.53
N ILE A 163 -9.88 3.14 -4.38
CA ILE A 163 -10.91 3.51 -3.39
C ILE A 163 -10.98 5.03 -3.31
N LYS A 164 -12.20 5.57 -3.37
CA LYS A 164 -12.47 7.00 -3.19
C LYS A 164 -13.64 7.18 -2.24
N PHE A 165 -13.54 8.14 -1.32
CA PHE A 165 -14.68 8.52 -0.48
C PHE A 165 -15.68 9.35 -1.29
N VAL A 166 -16.96 8.99 -1.21
CA VAL A 166 -18.05 9.71 -1.90
C VAL A 166 -18.36 11.02 -1.19
N GLN A 167 -18.28 11.01 0.15
CA GLN A 167 -18.58 12.18 0.97
C GLN A 167 -17.31 13.00 1.20
N GLU A 168 -17.45 14.33 1.14
CA GLU A 168 -16.40 15.27 1.54
C GLU A 168 -16.07 15.07 3.03
N THR A 169 -15.00 14.31 3.27
CA THR A 169 -14.41 14.11 4.59
C THR A 169 -13.37 15.20 4.82
N ASP A 170 -13.06 15.51 6.08
CA ASP A 170 -12.05 16.50 6.46
C ASP A 170 -10.70 16.25 5.75
N GLU A 171 -10.36 14.99 5.48
CA GLU A 171 -9.24 14.55 4.65
C GLU A 171 -9.74 13.64 3.53
N GLN A 172 -9.28 13.84 2.29
CA GLN A 172 -9.77 13.10 1.12
C GLN A 172 -9.53 11.58 1.20
N ASP A 173 -8.48 11.15 1.90
CA ASP A 173 -8.06 9.74 1.97
C ASP A 173 -8.28 9.09 3.34
N ARG A 174 -8.78 9.84 4.33
CA ARG A 174 -8.80 9.42 5.74
C ARG A 174 -9.99 9.95 6.50
N VAL A 175 -10.53 9.11 7.38
CA VAL A 175 -11.66 9.43 8.25
C VAL A 175 -11.20 9.44 9.70
N LYS A 176 -11.54 10.51 10.43
CA LYS A 176 -11.17 10.70 11.85
C LYS A 176 -12.36 10.75 12.79
N HIS A 177 -13.54 10.36 12.33
CA HIS A 177 -14.77 10.41 13.13
C HIS A 177 -15.54 9.10 13.04
N LEU A 178 -16.28 8.78 14.10
CA LEU A 178 -17.27 7.72 14.09
C LEU A 178 -18.42 8.08 13.14
N GLY A 179 -19.01 7.06 12.52
CA GLY A 179 -20.14 7.26 11.62
C GLY A 179 -20.20 6.24 10.49
N THR A 180 -21.11 6.47 9.56
CA THR A 180 -21.23 5.70 8.33
C THR A 180 -20.76 6.54 7.15
N PHE A 181 -19.83 6.00 6.38
CA PHE A 181 -19.21 6.65 5.23
C PHE A 181 -19.43 5.79 4.00
N GLU A 182 -19.59 6.43 2.84
CA GLU A 182 -19.72 5.73 1.57
C GLU A 182 -18.41 5.82 0.79
N VAL A 183 -18.00 4.69 0.22
CA VAL A 183 -16.83 4.59 -0.66
C VAL A 183 -17.23 4.06 -2.02
N ASP A 184 -16.65 4.69 -3.04
CA ASP A 184 -16.69 4.24 -4.42
C ASP A 184 -15.41 3.45 -4.71
N ILE A 185 -15.58 2.25 -5.24
CA ILE A 185 -14.50 1.34 -5.58
C ILE A 185 -14.43 1.23 -7.11
N GLN A 186 -13.31 1.66 -7.70
CA GLN A 186 -13.10 1.67 -9.14
C GLN A 186 -11.85 0.85 -9.51
N LEU A 187 -12.03 -0.21 -10.30
CA LEU A 187 -10.93 -1.03 -10.79
C LEU A 187 -10.31 -0.47 -12.07
N LYS A 188 -9.00 -0.63 -12.22
CA LYS A 188 -8.30 -0.26 -13.46
C LYS A 188 -8.77 -1.17 -14.60
N GLY A 189 -9.29 -0.55 -15.67
CA GLY A 189 -9.76 -1.26 -16.85
C GLY A 189 -11.27 -1.48 -16.92
N PHE A 190 -12.04 -1.00 -15.93
CA PHE A 190 -13.50 -0.99 -15.99
C PHE A 190 -14.06 0.37 -15.53
N PRO A 191 -15.03 0.97 -16.24
CA PRO A 191 -15.55 2.29 -15.90
C PRO A 191 -16.47 2.26 -14.67
N ASP A 192 -17.15 1.14 -14.39
CA ASP A 192 -18.15 1.11 -13.33
C ASP A 192 -17.51 1.07 -11.94
N SER A 193 -18.10 1.87 -11.05
CA SER A 193 -17.73 1.94 -9.64
C SER A 193 -18.71 1.14 -8.78
N VAL A 194 -18.19 0.33 -7.86
CA VAL A 194 -18.99 -0.37 -6.86
C VAL A 194 -19.07 0.48 -5.59
N ARG A 195 -20.27 0.86 -5.18
CA ARG A 195 -20.51 1.61 -3.94
C ARG A 195 -20.62 0.67 -2.75
N LYS A 196 -19.90 0.95 -1.67
CA LYS A 196 -20.01 0.21 -0.41
C LYS A 196 -20.03 1.17 0.78
N ALA A 197 -20.74 0.78 1.84
CA ALA A 197 -20.80 1.54 3.08
C ALA A 197 -19.73 1.05 4.05
N ILE A 198 -19.16 1.97 4.82
CA ILE A 198 -18.18 1.75 5.87
C ILE A 198 -18.76 2.30 7.16
N ARG A 199 -18.88 1.46 8.19
CA ARG A 199 -19.30 1.87 9.52
C ARG A 199 -18.11 1.88 10.44
N ILE A 200 -17.85 3.02 11.07
CA ILE A 200 -16.83 3.17 12.10
C ILE A 200 -17.57 3.27 13.44
N ASN A 201 -17.43 2.21 14.22
CA ASN A 201 -18.05 2.03 15.53
C ASN A 201 -17.01 2.28 16.63
N ALA A 202 -17.49 2.65 17.82
CA ALA A 202 -16.65 2.71 19.00
C ALA A 202 -16.22 1.29 19.40
N GLN A 203 -14.93 1.11 19.67
CA GLN A 203 -14.42 -0.06 20.36
C GLN A 203 -14.81 0.04 21.85
N ASN A 204 -15.62 -0.92 22.32
CA ASN A 204 -15.95 -1.08 23.75
C ASN A 204 -14.80 -1.72 24.52
#